data_AF-A0A497JBT2-F1
#
_entry.id   AF-A0A497JBT2-F1
#
_cell.length_a   1.000
_cell.length_b   1.000
_cell.length_c   1.000
_cell.angle_alpha   90.00
_cell.angle_beta   90.00
_cell.angle_gamma   90.00
#
_symmetry.space_group_name_H-M   'P 1'
#
loop_
_entity.id
_entity.type
_entity.pdbx_description
1 polymer ?
#
loop_
_entity_poly.entity_id
_entity_poly.type
_entity_poly.pdbx_seq_one_letter_code
_entity_poly.pdbx_strand_id
1 'polypeptide(L)'
;DPYASLNPRMKIGKAIAHPLEIHNIAEENERKELVLDMLEKVGLTPAEKFYNSYPHQLSGGQRQRVVIARAMILKPSFIVADEAVSMIDVSIRTSILELMLRLKNEFNCTYLFITHDLAIAKYISDKIAVMYLGKIVEKSNRKNFFSNPMHPYSKALLSAVPTPKPKVKKKRMIIGEISSAAAVPKGCRFHPRCQYAKEICKKEEPKLIEVEKNHFVACHLCQSS
;
A
#
# COMPACT_ATOMS: atom_id res chain seq x y z
N ASP A 1 -3.42 -10.63 -2.96
CA ASP A 1 -3.32 -11.45 -4.18
C ASP A 1 -4.73 -11.77 -4.73
N PRO A 2 -5.08 -11.30 -5.94
CA PRO A 2 -6.34 -11.62 -6.62
C PRO A 2 -6.50 -13.09 -6.99
N TYR A 3 -5.40 -13.81 -7.23
CA TYR A 3 -5.42 -15.21 -7.62
C TYR A 3 -5.77 -16.11 -6.43
N ALA A 4 -5.24 -15.82 -5.24
CA ALA A 4 -5.55 -16.59 -4.03
C ALA A 4 -6.87 -16.21 -3.35
N SER A 5 -7.38 -14.99 -3.53
CA SER A 5 -8.54 -14.47 -2.76
C SER A 5 -9.92 -14.86 -3.31
N LEU A 6 -10.00 -15.28 -4.58
CA LEU A 6 -11.24 -15.68 -5.24
C LEU A 6 -11.31 -17.20 -5.39
N ASN A 7 -12.42 -17.81 -4.95
CA ASN A 7 -12.68 -19.22 -5.18
C ASN A 7 -12.92 -19.46 -6.69
N PRO A 8 -12.09 -20.26 -7.39
CA PRO A 8 -12.16 -20.43 -8.84
C PRO A 8 -13.46 -21.10 -9.32
N ARG A 9 -14.18 -21.78 -8.43
CA ARG A 9 -15.46 -22.47 -8.71
C ARG A 9 -16.68 -21.63 -8.33
N MET A 10 -16.48 -20.42 -7.82
CA MET A 10 -17.55 -19.52 -7.43
C MET A 10 -17.75 -18.45 -8.49
N LYS A 11 -18.99 -18.18 -8.89
CA LYS A 11 -19.32 -17.05 -9.77
C LYS A 11 -18.95 -15.73 -9.09
N ILE A 12 -18.56 -14.74 -9.89
CA ILE A 12 -18.17 -13.41 -9.40
C ILE A 12 -19.30 -12.76 -8.60
N GLY A 13 -20.54 -12.82 -9.10
CA GLY A 13 -21.68 -12.24 -8.40
C GLY A 13 -21.84 -12.79 -6.98
N LYS A 14 -21.74 -14.11 -6.83
CA LYS A 14 -21.78 -14.78 -5.53
C LYS A 14 -20.58 -14.40 -4.65
N ALA A 15 -19.38 -14.33 -5.23
CA ALA A 15 -18.18 -13.98 -4.49
C ALA A 15 -18.25 -12.55 -3.91
N ILE A 16 -18.85 -11.60 -4.64
CA ILE A 16 -19.08 -10.22 -4.16
C ILE A 16 -20.25 -10.17 -3.17
N ALA A 17 -21.30 -10.99 -3.35
CA ALA A 17 -22.43 -11.07 -2.42
C ALA A 17 -22.06 -11.68 -1.06
N HIS A 18 -21.04 -12.54 -1.02
CA HIS A 18 -20.69 -13.33 0.17
C HIS A 18 -20.53 -12.52 1.48
N PRO A 19 -19.90 -11.34 1.51
CA PRO A 19 -19.87 -10.50 2.71
C PRO A 19 -21.26 -10.01 3.15
N LEU A 20 -22.16 -9.70 2.22
CA LEU A 20 -23.55 -9.31 2.53
C LEU A 20 -24.29 -10.48 3.18
N GLU A 21 -24.10 -11.70 2.66
CA GLU A 21 -24.68 -12.92 3.21
C GLU A 21 -24.20 -13.18 4.65
N ILE A 22 -22.88 -13.13 4.88
CA ILE A 22 -22.28 -13.38 6.20
C ILE A 22 -22.81 -12.40 7.26
N HIS A 23 -23.03 -11.15 6.88
CA HIS A 23 -23.48 -10.11 7.80
C HIS A 23 -25.01 -9.93 7.81
N ASN A 24 -25.78 -10.81 7.14
CA ASN A 24 -27.24 -10.74 7.02
C ASN A 24 -27.74 -9.37 6.53
N ILE A 25 -27.04 -8.79 5.55
CA ILE A 25 -27.41 -7.52 4.94
C ILE A 25 -28.19 -7.80 3.66
N ALA A 26 -29.37 -7.20 3.54
CA ALA A 26 -30.30 -7.31 2.41
C ALA A 26 -30.81 -8.74 2.16
N GLU A 27 -31.93 -8.86 1.46
CA GLU A 27 -32.47 -10.14 0.98
C GLU A 27 -31.82 -10.56 -0.36
N GLU A 28 -32.00 -11.80 -0.81
CA GLU A 28 -31.30 -12.34 -1.99
C GLU A 28 -31.41 -11.46 -3.25
N ASN A 29 -32.63 -10.99 -3.56
CA ASN A 29 -32.86 -10.13 -4.74
C ASN A 29 -32.16 -8.78 -4.59
N GLU A 30 -32.23 -8.16 -3.42
CA GLU A 30 -31.60 -6.87 -3.14
C GLU A 30 -30.06 -7.01 -3.13
N ARG A 31 -29.51 -8.11 -2.61
CA ARG A 31 -28.06 -8.40 -2.70
C ARG A 31 -27.60 -8.45 -4.14
N LYS A 32 -28.37 -9.08 -5.03
CA LYS A 32 -28.04 -9.13 -6.45
C LYS A 32 -27.98 -7.73 -7.06
N GLU A 33 -28.94 -6.86 -6.75
CA GLU A 33 -28.95 -5.47 -7.22
C GLU A 33 -27.73 -4.69 -6.71
N LEU A 34 -27.41 -4.80 -5.41
CA LEU A 34 -26.22 -4.19 -4.81
C LEU A 34 -24.93 -4.64 -5.49
N VAL A 35 -24.84 -5.94 -5.84
CA VAL A 35 -23.68 -6.49 -6.53
C VAL A 35 -23.58 -5.98 -7.96
N LEU A 36 -24.70 -5.88 -8.69
CA LEU A 36 -24.71 -5.34 -10.05
C LEU A 36 -24.30 -3.87 -10.06
N ASP A 37 -24.84 -3.05 -9.15
CA ASP A 37 -24.43 -1.65 -8.97
C ASP A 37 -22.93 -1.55 -8.65
N MET A 38 -22.43 -2.39 -7.74
CA MET A 38 -21.00 -2.38 -7.40
C MET A 38 -20.12 -2.82 -8.58
N LEU A 39 -20.55 -3.78 -9.39
CA LEU A 39 -19.85 -4.20 -10.60
C LEU A 39 -19.74 -3.05 -11.62
N GLU A 40 -20.82 -2.30 -11.83
CA GLU A 40 -20.79 -1.08 -12.65
C GLU A 40 -19.88 -0.02 -12.05
N LYS A 41 -19.95 0.22 -10.73
CA LYS A 41 -19.07 1.16 -10.03
C LYS A 41 -17.60 0.79 -10.15
N VAL A 42 -17.23 -0.48 -10.24
CA VAL A 42 -15.84 -0.89 -10.50
C VAL A 42 -15.50 -0.98 -11.97
N GLY A 43 -16.38 -0.55 -12.88
CA GLY A 43 -16.15 -0.49 -14.33
C GLY A 43 -16.14 -1.86 -15.01
N LEU A 44 -16.87 -2.84 -14.45
CA LEU A 44 -17.09 -4.16 -15.05
C LEU A 44 -18.45 -4.17 -15.75
N THR A 45 -18.50 -3.49 -16.89
CA THR A 45 -19.72 -3.25 -17.67
C THR A 45 -19.75 -4.12 -18.94
N PRO A 46 -20.88 -4.74 -19.33
CA PRO A 46 -22.15 -4.80 -18.60
C PRO A 46 -22.08 -5.73 -17.36
N ALA A 47 -22.59 -5.28 -16.22
CA ALA A 47 -22.47 -5.99 -14.95
C ALA A 47 -23.06 -7.41 -14.97
N GLU A 48 -24.16 -7.65 -15.68
CA GLU A 48 -24.82 -8.96 -15.76
C GLU A 48 -23.91 -10.03 -16.36
N LYS A 49 -23.06 -9.64 -17.32
CA LYS A 49 -22.06 -10.52 -17.92
C LYS A 49 -21.04 -10.94 -16.87
N PHE A 50 -20.51 -9.98 -16.12
CA PHE A 50 -19.50 -10.26 -15.09
C PHE A 50 -20.08 -11.00 -13.89
N TYR A 51 -21.31 -10.68 -13.48
CA TYR A 51 -22.03 -11.36 -12.40
C TYR A 51 -22.04 -12.88 -12.58
N ASN A 52 -22.28 -13.33 -13.81
CA ASN A 52 -22.36 -14.74 -14.18
C ASN A 52 -21.02 -15.39 -14.54
N SER A 53 -19.95 -14.60 -14.63
CA SER A 53 -18.62 -15.09 -14.98
C SER A 53 -17.94 -15.78 -13.80
N TYR A 54 -16.91 -16.57 -14.10
CA TYR A 54 -15.98 -17.19 -13.15
C TYR A 54 -14.62 -16.49 -13.20
N PRO A 55 -13.82 -16.53 -12.11
CA PRO A 55 -12.53 -15.85 -12.04
C PRO A 55 -11.59 -16.16 -13.22
N HIS A 56 -11.56 -17.41 -13.70
CA HIS A 56 -10.70 -17.81 -14.82
C HIS A 56 -11.04 -17.12 -16.15
N GLN A 57 -12.26 -16.58 -16.30
CA GLN A 57 -12.71 -15.86 -17.49
C GLN A 57 -12.32 -14.38 -17.47
N LEU A 58 -11.77 -13.88 -16.35
CA LEU A 58 -11.40 -12.48 -16.17
C LEU A 58 -9.90 -12.27 -16.35
N SER A 59 -9.52 -11.12 -16.93
CA SER A 59 -8.14 -10.63 -16.93
C SER A 59 -7.66 -10.28 -15.52
N GLY A 60 -6.34 -10.16 -15.31
CA GLY A 60 -5.78 -9.78 -14.00
C GLY A 60 -6.35 -8.47 -13.45
N GLY A 61 -6.49 -7.45 -14.31
CA GLY A 61 -7.11 -6.18 -13.93
C GLY A 61 -8.60 -6.29 -13.59
N GLN A 62 -9.35 -7.13 -14.32
CA GLN A 62 -10.75 -7.39 -14.01
C GLN A 62 -10.91 -8.14 -12.68
N ARG A 63 -10.04 -9.12 -12.38
CA ARG A 63 -10.04 -9.81 -11.08
C ARG A 63 -9.74 -8.85 -9.94
N GLN A 64 -8.80 -7.92 -10.12
CA GLN A 64 -8.53 -6.89 -9.13
C GLN A 64 -9.77 -6.02 -8.87
N ARG A 65 -10.49 -5.61 -9.92
CA ARG A 65 -11.75 -4.86 -9.80
C ARG A 65 -12.80 -5.64 -9.01
N VAL A 66 -12.92 -6.95 -9.22
CA VAL A 66 -13.78 -7.82 -8.41
C VAL A 66 -13.37 -7.85 -6.94
N VAL A 67 -12.07 -7.96 -6.64
CA VAL A 67 -11.57 -7.95 -5.25
C VAL A 67 -11.89 -6.62 -4.57
N ILE A 68 -11.71 -5.50 -5.28
CA ILE A 68 -12.08 -4.18 -4.79
C ILE A 68 -13.59 -4.09 -4.56
N ALA A 69 -14.42 -4.53 -5.52
CA ALA A 69 -15.87 -4.58 -5.38
C ALA A 69 -16.30 -5.36 -4.13
N ARG A 70 -15.75 -6.55 -3.93
CA ARG A 70 -16.02 -7.40 -2.77
C ARG A 70 -15.62 -6.72 -1.45
N ALA A 71 -14.51 -5.99 -1.41
CA ALA A 71 -14.09 -5.25 -0.22
C ALA A 71 -14.97 -4.02 0.05
N MET A 72 -15.48 -3.38 -1.01
CA MET A 72 -16.27 -2.15 -0.94
C MET A 72 -17.78 -2.39 -0.79
N ILE A 73 -18.28 -3.62 -1.00
CA ILE A 73 -19.71 -3.92 -1.03
C ILE A 73 -20.43 -3.55 0.28
N LEU A 74 -19.71 -3.65 1.42
CA LEU A 74 -20.20 -3.27 2.74
C LEU A 74 -20.07 -1.76 3.04
N LYS A 75 -19.57 -0.97 2.08
CA LYS A 75 -19.28 0.47 2.21
C LYS A 75 -18.46 0.78 3.48
N PRO A 76 -17.28 0.15 3.67
CA PRO A 76 -16.50 0.31 4.88
C PRO A 76 -15.95 1.74 5.00
N SER A 77 -15.78 2.22 6.23
CA SER A 77 -15.10 3.49 6.51
C SER A 77 -13.57 3.38 6.43
N PHE A 78 -13.02 2.17 6.45
CA PHE A 78 -11.58 1.91 6.47
C PHE A 78 -11.20 0.64 5.69
N ILE A 79 -10.16 0.73 4.86
CA ILE A 79 -9.60 -0.38 4.09
C ILE A 79 -8.09 -0.48 4.28
N VAL A 80 -7.60 -1.69 4.50
CA VAL A 80 -6.18 -2.04 4.39
C VAL A 80 -5.92 -2.62 3.01
N ALA A 81 -5.07 -1.95 2.23
CA ALA A 81 -4.68 -2.36 0.90
C ALA A 81 -3.22 -2.84 0.93
N ASP A 82 -3.03 -4.15 1.12
CA ASP A 82 -1.70 -4.77 1.21
C ASP A 82 -1.20 -5.24 -0.16
N GLU A 83 -0.16 -4.58 -0.67
CA GLU A 83 0.45 -4.83 -1.98
C GLU A 83 -0.57 -4.95 -3.12
N ALA A 84 -1.63 -4.14 -3.04
CA ALA A 84 -2.86 -4.31 -3.81
C ALA A 84 -2.67 -4.24 -5.34
N VAL A 85 -1.60 -3.63 -5.83
CA VAL A 85 -1.32 -3.46 -7.27
C VAL A 85 0.01 -4.09 -7.72
N SER A 86 0.69 -4.82 -6.82
CA SER A 86 2.03 -5.37 -7.06
C SER A 86 2.06 -6.41 -8.18
N MET A 87 1.05 -7.28 -8.25
CA MET A 87 0.95 -8.42 -9.18
C MET A 87 0.26 -8.07 -10.50
N ILE A 88 0.05 -6.78 -10.79
CA ILE A 88 -0.65 -6.30 -11.99
C ILE A 88 0.35 -5.68 -12.96
N ASP A 89 0.08 -5.87 -14.26
CA ASP A 89 0.82 -5.24 -15.34
C ASP A 89 0.90 -3.72 -15.15
N VAL A 90 2.08 -3.16 -15.42
CA VAL A 90 2.39 -1.74 -15.20
C VAL A 90 1.40 -0.83 -15.96
N SER A 91 0.93 -1.24 -17.14
CA SER A 91 0.00 -0.46 -17.95
C SER A 91 -1.39 -0.28 -17.30
N ILE A 92 -1.80 -1.18 -16.40
CA ILE A 92 -3.14 -1.16 -15.78
C ILE A 92 -3.10 -0.58 -14.35
N ARG A 93 -1.94 -0.54 -13.68
CA ARG A 93 -1.84 -0.08 -12.28
C ARG A 93 -2.45 1.29 -12.04
N THR A 94 -2.18 2.26 -12.91
CA THR A 94 -2.72 3.62 -12.79
C THR A 94 -4.25 3.60 -12.79
N SER A 95 -4.86 2.84 -13.70
CA SER A 95 -6.32 2.71 -13.78
C SER A 95 -6.93 2.11 -12.50
N ILE A 96 -6.25 1.15 -11.87
CA ILE A 96 -6.69 0.58 -10.59
C ILE A 96 -6.52 1.58 -9.44
N LEU A 97 -5.41 2.33 -9.40
CA LEU A 97 -5.19 3.35 -8.36
C LEU A 97 -6.21 4.48 -8.48
N GLU A 98 -6.52 4.93 -9.69
CA GLU A 98 -7.59 5.92 -9.96
C GLU A 98 -8.96 5.41 -9.52
N LEU A 99 -9.26 4.13 -9.80
CA LEU A 99 -10.48 3.49 -9.30
C LEU A 99 -10.53 3.53 -7.76
N MET A 100 -9.46 3.12 -7.09
CA MET A 100 -9.42 3.13 -5.62
C MET A 100 -9.56 4.55 -5.05
N LEU A 101 -8.92 5.55 -5.65
CA LEU A 101 -9.05 6.95 -5.23
C LEU A 101 -10.46 7.50 -5.49
N ARG A 102 -11.11 7.13 -6.58
CA ARG A 102 -12.50 7.50 -6.82
C ARG A 102 -13.42 6.90 -5.75
N LEU A 103 -13.27 5.60 -5.48
CA LEU A 103 -14.05 4.89 -4.47
C LEU A 103 -13.80 5.43 -3.06
N LYS A 104 -12.54 5.80 -2.74
CA LYS A 104 -12.19 6.53 -1.50
C LYS A 104 -13.10 7.73 -1.29
N ASN A 105 -13.19 8.58 -2.32
CA ASN A 105 -13.94 9.84 -2.24
C ASN A 105 -15.45 9.60 -2.26
N GLU A 106 -15.92 8.71 -3.12
CA GLU A 106 -17.34 8.39 -3.27
C GLU A 106 -17.95 7.80 -1.99
N PHE A 107 -17.21 6.92 -1.31
CA PHE A 107 -17.67 6.25 -0.09
C PHE A 107 -17.15 6.87 1.21
N ASN A 108 -16.42 7.99 1.12
CA ASN A 108 -15.74 8.62 2.27
C ASN A 108 -14.92 7.61 3.11
N CYS A 109 -14.16 6.76 2.41
CA CYS A 109 -13.37 5.67 3.00
C CYS A 109 -11.93 6.13 3.25
N THR A 110 -11.31 5.63 4.32
CA THR A 110 -9.88 5.80 4.58
C THR A 110 -9.09 4.58 4.10
N TYR A 111 -7.96 4.79 3.42
CA TYR A 111 -7.06 3.71 3.01
C TYR A 111 -5.76 3.72 3.82
N LEU A 112 -5.40 2.56 4.37
CA LEU A 112 -4.01 2.23 4.72
C LEU A 112 -3.41 1.43 3.57
N PHE A 113 -2.58 2.07 2.76
CA PHE A 113 -1.94 1.44 1.61
C PHE A 113 -0.52 0.99 1.97
N ILE A 114 -0.23 -0.31 1.81
CA ILE A 114 1.07 -0.92 2.10
C ILE A 114 1.71 -1.30 0.76
N THR A 115 2.90 -0.77 0.50
CA THR A 115 3.65 -1.09 -0.70
C THR A 115 5.15 -0.86 -0.52
N HIS A 116 5.95 -1.64 -1.24
CA HIS A 116 7.38 -1.42 -1.42
C HIS A 116 7.71 -0.41 -2.55
N ASP A 117 6.73 0.00 -3.37
CA ASP A 117 6.94 0.94 -4.48
C ASP A 117 6.69 2.39 -4.05
N LEU A 118 7.77 3.18 -3.97
CA LEU A 118 7.70 4.59 -3.62
C LEU A 118 6.94 5.46 -4.64
N ALA A 119 6.89 5.09 -5.92
CA ALA A 119 6.14 5.83 -6.92
C ALA A 119 4.62 5.67 -6.67
N ILE A 120 4.18 4.47 -6.32
CA ILE A 120 2.79 4.21 -5.93
C ILE A 120 2.45 4.92 -4.63
N ALA A 121 3.30 4.82 -3.61
CA ALA A 121 3.11 5.53 -2.34
C ALA A 121 3.03 7.05 -2.54
N LYS A 122 3.81 7.61 -3.47
CA LYS A 122 3.74 9.03 -3.85
C LYS A 122 2.41 9.39 -4.50
N TYR A 123 1.83 8.49 -5.28
CA TYR A 123 0.63 8.75 -6.04
C TYR A 123 -0.62 8.71 -5.16
N ILE A 124 -0.74 7.71 -4.28
CA ILE A 124 -1.99 7.43 -3.56
C ILE A 124 -2.08 8.05 -2.16
N SER A 125 -0.95 8.36 -1.52
CA SER A 125 -0.91 8.66 -0.08
C SER A 125 -0.85 10.14 0.26
N ASP A 126 -1.64 10.54 1.26
CA ASP A 126 -1.56 11.87 1.88
C ASP A 126 -0.41 11.96 2.91
N LYS A 127 -0.19 10.85 3.64
CA LYS A 127 0.85 10.67 4.66
C LYS A 127 1.62 9.38 4.38
N ILE A 128 2.91 9.36 4.72
CA ILE A 128 3.80 8.23 4.47
C ILE A 128 4.47 7.85 5.78
N ALA A 129 4.51 6.54 6.04
CA ALA A 129 5.32 5.94 7.09
C ALA A 129 6.27 4.92 6.46
N VAL A 130 7.56 5.04 6.74
CA VAL A 130 8.59 4.10 6.30
C VAL A 130 8.89 3.16 7.46
N MET A 131 8.83 1.86 7.16
CA MET A 131 9.15 0.80 8.11
C MET A 131 10.47 0.12 7.73
N TYR A 132 11.30 -0.18 8.72
CA TYR A 132 12.49 -1.01 8.56
C TYR A 132 12.54 -2.06 9.65
N LEU A 133 12.63 -3.34 9.26
CA LEU A 133 12.61 -4.50 10.16
C LEU A 133 11.54 -4.37 11.25
N GLY A 134 10.29 -4.05 10.90
CA GLY A 134 9.17 -3.99 11.86
C GLY A 134 9.10 -2.72 12.74
N LYS A 135 9.88 -1.67 12.44
CA LYS A 135 9.80 -0.38 13.15
C LYS A 135 9.56 0.76 12.19
N ILE A 136 8.65 1.68 12.55
CA ILE A 136 8.48 2.94 11.82
C ILE A 136 9.72 3.79 12.10
N VAL A 137 10.51 4.04 11.06
CA VAL A 137 11.75 4.83 11.17
C VAL A 137 11.54 6.28 10.78
N GLU A 138 10.50 6.55 9.99
CA GLU A 138 10.14 7.90 9.56
C GLU A 138 8.65 7.96 9.21
N LYS A 139 7.96 9.03 9.61
CA LYS A 139 6.57 9.30 9.27
C LYS A 139 6.39 10.78 8.97
N SER A 140 5.89 11.12 7.79
CA SER A 140 5.71 12.52 7.40
C SER A 140 4.54 12.68 6.43
N ASN A 141 4.14 13.92 6.15
CA ASN A 141 3.28 14.17 5.00
C ASN A 141 4.03 13.84 3.69
N ARG A 142 3.28 13.52 2.63
CA ARG A 142 3.87 13.14 1.34
C ARG A 142 4.89 14.17 0.82
N LYS A 143 4.57 15.46 0.89
CA LYS A 143 5.44 16.53 0.35
C LYS A 143 6.79 16.53 1.05
N ASN A 144 6.80 16.61 2.38
CA ASN A 144 8.00 16.66 3.20
C ASN A 144 8.85 15.39 3.06
N PHE A 145 8.23 14.21 3.05
CA PHE A 145 8.94 12.94 2.89
C PHE A 145 9.76 12.89 1.59
N PHE A 146 9.18 13.31 0.46
CA PHE A 146 9.86 13.27 -0.84
C PHE A 146 10.83 14.43 -1.08
N SER A 147 10.63 15.59 -0.44
CA SER A 147 11.52 16.74 -0.59
C SER A 147 12.69 16.73 0.40
N ASN A 148 12.45 16.26 1.63
CA ASN A 148 13.40 16.31 2.72
C ASN A 148 13.33 15.03 3.59
N PRO A 149 13.68 13.85 3.05
CA PRO A 149 13.74 12.63 3.84
C PRO A 149 14.82 12.77 4.93
N MET A 150 14.48 12.46 6.17
CA MET A 150 15.36 12.69 7.32
C MET A 150 16.14 11.44 7.71
N HIS A 151 15.47 10.28 7.78
CA HIS A 151 16.10 9.06 8.22
C HIS A 151 17.10 8.55 7.16
N PRO A 152 18.31 8.10 7.53
CA PRO A 152 19.30 7.59 6.59
C PRO A 152 18.75 6.49 5.65
N TYR A 153 17.89 5.61 6.15
CA TYR A 153 17.20 4.59 5.34
C TYR A 153 16.28 5.21 4.27
N SER A 154 15.44 6.19 4.63
CA SER A 154 14.54 6.87 3.68
C SER A 154 15.32 7.62 2.60
N LYS A 155 16.42 8.30 2.98
CA LYS A 155 17.37 8.91 2.04
C LYS A 155 17.90 7.87 1.05
N ALA A 156 18.29 6.71 1.57
CA ALA A 156 18.77 5.60 0.77
C ALA A 156 17.70 5.06 -0.20
N LEU A 157 16.47 4.84 0.27
CA LEU A 157 15.36 4.40 -0.57
C LEU A 157 15.10 5.38 -1.73
N LEU A 158 15.02 6.68 -1.46
CA LEU A 158 14.79 7.71 -2.47
C LEU A 158 15.98 7.89 -3.43
N SER A 159 17.20 7.62 -2.97
CA SER A 159 18.38 7.62 -3.83
C SER A 159 18.33 6.52 -4.91
N ALA A 160 17.67 5.40 -4.61
CA ALA A 160 17.54 4.27 -5.53
C ALA A 160 16.43 4.45 -6.58
N VAL A 161 15.52 5.41 -6.38
CA VAL A 161 14.44 5.68 -7.35
C VAL A 161 15.03 6.34 -8.62
N PRO A 162 14.83 5.73 -9.81
CA PRO A 162 15.29 6.29 -11.08
C PRO A 162 14.71 7.67 -11.32
N THR A 163 15.53 8.64 -11.73
CA THR A 163 15.07 9.97 -12.16
C THR A 163 15.00 10.05 -13.68
N PRO A 164 13.96 10.67 -14.26
CA PRO A 164 13.83 10.82 -15.71
C PRO A 164 15.00 11.57 -16.38
N LYS A 165 15.77 12.35 -15.62
CA LYS A 165 16.99 13.02 -16.10
C LYS A 165 18.20 12.10 -15.89
N PRO A 166 18.82 11.55 -16.96
CA PRO A 166 19.88 10.54 -16.85
C PRO A 166 21.26 11.07 -16.42
N LYS A 167 21.42 12.39 -16.24
CA LYS A 167 22.75 13.03 -16.16
C LYS A 167 23.39 13.06 -14.76
N VAL A 168 22.78 12.44 -13.74
CA VAL A 168 23.35 12.40 -12.38
C VAL A 168 23.56 10.95 -11.95
N LYS A 169 24.82 10.49 -11.94
CA LYS A 169 25.20 9.23 -11.28
C LYS A 169 24.93 9.38 -9.77
N LYS A 170 23.77 8.93 -9.30
CA LYS A 170 23.48 8.87 -7.85
C LYS A 170 24.38 7.81 -7.21
N LYS A 171 25.21 8.20 -6.24
CA LYS A 171 25.94 7.25 -5.39
C LYS A 171 24.91 6.38 -4.67
N ARG A 172 25.03 5.05 -4.77
CA ARG A 172 24.22 4.12 -3.96
C ARG A 172 24.51 4.39 -2.49
N MET A 173 23.52 4.86 -1.74
CA MET A 173 23.66 5.22 -0.32
C MET A 173 23.48 4.01 0.62
N ILE A 174 23.19 2.82 0.08
CA ILE A 174 22.99 1.59 0.86
C ILE A 174 24.24 0.71 0.72
N ILE A 175 24.85 0.39 1.85
CA ILE A 175 25.97 -0.55 1.96
C ILE A 175 25.47 -1.78 2.74
N GLY A 176 25.81 -2.99 2.28
CA GLY A 176 25.52 -4.25 2.97
C GLY A 176 24.15 -4.89 2.67
N GLU A 177 24.05 -6.18 3.02
CA GLU A 177 22.86 -7.02 2.85
C GLU A 177 21.78 -6.74 3.91
N ILE A 178 20.54 -7.14 3.64
CA ILE A 178 19.44 -7.00 4.61
C ILE A 178 19.70 -7.97 5.77
N SER A 179 19.82 -7.47 7.00
CA SER A 179 19.86 -8.34 8.18
C SER A 179 18.59 -9.18 8.26
N SER A 180 18.74 -10.48 8.51
CA SER A 180 17.61 -11.40 8.66
C SER A 180 16.65 -10.91 9.74
N ALA A 181 15.35 -11.03 9.51
CA ALA A 181 14.33 -10.77 10.52
C ALA A 181 14.48 -11.69 11.75
N ALA A 182 15.20 -12.81 11.63
CA ALA A 182 15.52 -13.72 12.73
C ALA A 182 16.63 -13.20 13.66
N ALA A 183 17.48 -12.27 13.19
CA ALA A 183 18.59 -11.71 13.93
C ALA A 183 18.55 -10.17 13.88
N VAL A 184 17.57 -9.60 14.59
CA VAL A 184 17.36 -8.15 14.63
C VAL A 184 18.53 -7.48 15.36
N PRO A 185 19.21 -6.49 14.76
CA PRO A 185 20.30 -5.76 15.42
C PRO A 185 19.82 -5.04 16.68
N LYS A 186 20.66 -5.03 17.72
CA LYS A 186 20.42 -4.22 18.94
C LYS A 186 20.49 -2.73 18.63
N GLY A 187 19.79 -1.93 19.43
CA GLY A 187 19.70 -0.49 19.24
C GLY A 187 18.92 -0.09 17.97
N CYS A 188 19.48 0.82 17.17
CA CYS A 188 18.93 1.18 15.88
C CYS A 188 19.03 0.02 14.89
N ARG A 189 17.89 -0.54 14.46
CA ARG A 189 17.85 -1.69 13.54
C ARG A 189 18.59 -1.45 12.22
N PHE A 190 18.71 -0.20 11.78
CA PHE A 190 19.38 0.16 10.52
C PHE A 190 20.89 0.43 10.68
N HIS A 191 21.46 0.45 11.90
CA HIS A 191 22.86 0.80 12.11
C HIS A 191 23.88 -0.03 11.31
N PRO A 192 23.68 -1.35 11.02
CA PRO A 192 24.68 -2.12 10.27
C PRO A 192 24.83 -1.67 8.81
N ARG A 193 23.83 -0.96 8.28
CA ARG A 193 23.77 -0.48 6.88
C ARG A 193 23.81 1.05 6.79
N CYS A 194 23.87 1.72 7.93
CA CYS A 194 23.82 3.18 8.02
C CYS A 194 25.24 3.75 7.92
N GLN A 195 25.51 4.52 6.85
CA GLN A 195 26.79 5.23 6.69
C GLN A 195 27.07 6.29 7.77
N TYR A 196 26.06 6.63 8.58
CA TYR A 196 26.13 7.62 9.66
C TYR A 196 26.00 6.97 11.05
N ALA A 197 26.21 5.65 11.16
CA ALA A 197 26.10 4.94 12.42
C ALA A 197 27.11 5.47 13.45
N LYS A 198 26.63 5.76 14.66
CA LYS A 198 27.43 6.10 15.85
C LYS A 198 27.38 4.95 16.86
N GLU A 199 28.24 4.98 17.88
CA GLU A 199 28.25 3.94 18.93
C GLU A 199 26.91 3.85 19.70
N ILE A 200 26.22 4.98 19.91
CA ILE A 200 24.87 4.98 20.51
C ILE A 200 23.88 4.15 19.69
N CYS A 201 23.99 4.16 18.35
CA CYS A 201 23.09 3.42 17.46
C CYS A 201 23.19 1.90 17.63
N LYS A 202 24.31 1.38 18.16
CA LYS A 202 24.50 -0.06 18.44
C LYS A 202 23.90 -0.48 19.79
N LYS A 203 23.72 0.49 20.70
CA LYS A 203 23.36 0.26 22.11
C LYS A 203 21.91 0.60 22.41
N GLU A 204 21.39 1.69 21.84
CA GLU A 204 20.09 2.25 22.16
C GLU A 204 19.17 2.30 20.93
N GLU A 205 17.87 2.02 21.14
CA GLU A 205 16.86 2.15 20.08
C GLU A 205 16.39 3.61 20.01
N PRO A 206 16.48 4.28 18.85
CA PRO A 206 16.06 5.66 18.75
C PRO A 206 14.53 5.77 18.87
N LYS A 207 14.06 6.66 19.75
CA LYS A 207 12.64 7.00 19.86
C LYS A 207 12.17 7.75 18.61
N LEU A 208 10.93 7.47 18.19
CA LEU A 208 10.24 8.20 17.14
C LEU A 208 9.82 9.57 17.69
N ILE A 209 10.57 10.63 17.33
CA ILE A 209 10.35 12.00 17.80
C ILE A 209 9.89 12.90 16.66
N GLU A 210 9.12 13.94 16.97
CA GLU A 210 8.77 14.98 16.01
C GLU A 210 9.95 15.93 15.84
N VAL A 211 10.54 15.97 14.64
CA VAL A 211 11.71 16.82 14.33
C VAL A 211 11.31 18.10 13.60
N GLU A 212 10.18 18.05 12.89
CA GLU A 212 9.51 19.18 12.26
C GLU A 212 8.00 18.93 12.33
N LYS A 213 7.17 19.98 12.11
CA LYS A 213 5.71 19.86 12.16
C LYS A 213 5.18 18.71 11.31
N ASN A 214 4.54 17.73 11.96
CA ASN A 214 4.04 16.48 11.36
C ASN A 214 5.11 15.58 10.70
N HIS A 215 6.38 15.71 11.09
CA HIS A 215 7.49 14.90 10.59
C HIS A 215 8.19 14.22 11.76
N PHE A 216 8.01 12.91 11.85
CA PHE A 216 8.52 12.08 12.92
C PHE A 216 9.66 11.19 12.43
N VAL A 217 10.74 11.08 13.20
CA VAL A 217 11.94 10.32 12.82
C VAL A 217 12.48 9.55 14.03
N ALA A 218 12.78 8.27 13.83
CA ALA A 218 13.46 7.44 14.82
C ALA A 218 14.96 7.39 14.48
N CYS A 219 15.71 8.45 14.78
CA CYS A 219 17.15 8.52 14.52
C CYS A 219 17.88 9.38 15.56
N HIS A 220 18.99 8.86 16.12
CA HIS A 220 19.82 9.62 17.06
C HIS A 220 20.46 10.88 16.44
N LEU A 221 20.66 10.92 15.11
CA LEU A 221 21.17 12.11 14.42
C LEU A 221 20.22 13.30 14.52
N CYS A 222 18.91 13.03 14.61
CA CYS A 222 17.88 14.06 14.69
C CYS A 222 17.48 14.40 16.13
N GLN A 223 17.99 13.65 17.11
CA GLN A 223 17.74 13.87 18.54
C GLN A 223 18.80 14.75 19.20
N SER A 224 19.92 15.02 18.50
CA SER A 224 21.08 15.72 19.05
C SER A 224 21.06 17.23 18.77
N SER A 225 19.87 17.85 18.77
CA SER A 225 19.68 19.29 18.52
C SER A 225 18.91 19.93 19.67
#